data_AF-A0A0F8BH01-F1
#
_entry.id   AF-A0A0F8BH01-F1
#
_cell.length_a   1.000
_cell.length_b   1.000
_cell.length_c   1.000
_cell.angle_alpha   90.00
_cell.angle_beta   90.00
_cell.angle_gamma   90.00
#
_symmetry.space_group_name_H-M   'P 1'
#
loop_
_entity.id
_entity.type
_entity.pdbx_description
1 polymer ?
#
loop_
_entity_poly.entity_id
_entity_poly.type
_entity_poly.pdbx_seq_one_letter_code
_entity_poly.pdbx_strand_id
1 'polypeptide(L)'
;MCADTFGVGIHLTEEEFQFVVGVPSDIDSAWTDPEEFQSLVAETVWERLDRQSVFESVADRFRAGETATLGTVTLEPDGTVVACDFEALEATEEVDESDTVE
;
A
#
# COMPACT_ATOMS: atom_id res chain seq x y z
N MET A 1 12.05 -19.64 4.04
CA MET A 1 11.66 -18.72 5.11
C MET A 1 10.18 -18.41 4.89
N CYS A 2 9.37 -18.23 5.93
CA CYS A 2 7.95 -17.91 5.72
C CYS A 2 7.84 -16.43 5.31
N ALA A 3 6.96 -16.15 4.36
CA ALA A 3 6.60 -14.78 4.02
C ALA A 3 5.42 -14.37 4.92
N ASP A 4 5.48 -13.15 5.43
CA ASP A 4 4.49 -12.59 6.32
C ASP A 4 3.58 -11.62 5.56
N THR A 5 2.31 -11.55 5.96
CA THR A 5 1.32 -10.68 5.33
C THR A 5 1.05 -9.46 6.21
N PHE A 6 1.22 -8.28 5.63
CA PHE A 6 1.07 -6.98 6.27
C PHE A 6 -0.11 -6.23 5.67
N GLY A 7 -0.94 -5.62 6.50
CA GLY A 7 -1.95 -4.68 6.03
C GLY A 7 -1.29 -3.35 5.69
N VAL A 8 -1.64 -2.75 4.57
CA VAL A 8 -1.20 -1.38 4.23
C VAL A 8 -2.40 -0.45 4.17
N GLY A 9 -2.19 0.77 4.62
CA GLY A 9 -3.24 1.77 4.69
C GLY A 9 -2.70 3.19 4.67
N ILE A 10 -3.61 4.14 4.56
CA ILE A 10 -3.35 5.57 4.70
C ILE A 10 -4.18 6.08 5.86
N HIS A 11 -3.51 6.60 6.87
CA HIS A 11 -4.14 7.35 7.92
C HIS A 11 -4.27 8.82 7.48
N LEU A 12 -5.49 9.33 7.41
CA LEU A 12 -5.73 10.74 7.16
C LEU A 12 -5.62 11.46 8.49
N THR A 13 -4.64 12.33 8.64
CA THR A 13 -4.63 13.29 9.74
C THR A 13 -5.42 14.53 9.34
N GLU A 14 -5.60 15.46 10.27
CA GLU A 14 -6.30 16.73 10.02
C GLU A 14 -5.58 17.62 8.99
N GLU A 15 -4.29 17.37 8.78
CA GLU A 15 -3.39 18.24 8.01
C GLU A 15 -2.76 17.50 6.83
N GLU A 16 -2.52 16.19 6.94
CA GLU A 16 -1.69 15.42 6.01
C GLU A 16 -2.10 13.94 5.89
N PHE A 17 -1.60 13.25 4.87
CA PHE A 17 -1.79 11.80 4.70
C PHE A 17 -0.54 11.06 5.20
N GLN A 18 -0.74 10.10 6.10
CA GLN A 18 0.33 9.27 6.64
C GLN A 18 0.15 7.82 6.16
N PHE A 19 1.17 7.30 5.46
CA PHE A 19 1.19 5.88 5.12
C PHE A 19 1.44 5.06 6.38
N VAL A 20 0.60 4.05 6.62
CA VAL A 20 0.67 3.19 7.79
C VAL A 20 0.69 1.73 7.35
N VAL A 21 1.55 0.95 8.00
CA VAL A 21 1.60 -0.50 7.83
C VAL A 21 1.03 -1.14 9.09
N GLY A 22 -0.10 -1.81 8.95
CA GLY A 22 -0.70 -2.65 9.97
C GLY A 22 0.12 -3.93 10.13
N VAL A 23 0.93 -3.97 11.19
CA VAL A 23 1.71 -5.14 11.59
C VAL A 23 0.83 -6.03 12.48
N PRO A 24 0.43 -7.25 12.06
CA PRO A 24 -0.26 -8.16 12.95
C PRO A 24 0.66 -8.52 14.12
N SER A 25 0.10 -8.62 15.33
CA SER A 25 0.88 -8.88 16.55
C SER A 25 1.59 -10.25 16.60
N ASP A 26 1.38 -11.10 15.59
CA ASP A 26 1.98 -12.43 15.43
C ASP A 26 3.22 -12.42 14.51
N ILE A 27 3.73 -11.24 14.13
CA ILE A 27 4.94 -11.12 13.30
C ILE A 27 6.17 -11.59 14.05
N ASP A 28 6.95 -12.46 13.41
CA ASP A 28 8.29 -12.83 13.85
C ASP A 28 9.17 -11.57 13.97
N SER A 29 9.87 -11.41 15.09
CA SER A 29 10.72 -10.25 15.43
C SER A 29 11.95 -10.07 14.50
N ALA A 30 11.96 -10.71 13.33
CA ALA A 30 13.00 -10.63 12.31
C ALA A 30 13.04 -9.28 11.58
N TRP A 31 11.93 -8.53 11.57
CA TRP A 31 11.85 -7.16 11.06
C TRP A 31 12.56 -6.21 12.04
N THR A 32 13.90 -6.20 11.94
CA THR A 32 14.83 -5.60 12.89
C THR A 32 14.78 -4.07 12.89
N ASP A 33 14.43 -3.45 11.76
CA ASP A 33 14.35 -1.99 11.60
C ASP A 33 12.99 -1.56 11.06
N PRO A 34 12.11 -1.00 11.92
CA PRO A 34 10.76 -0.61 11.51
C PRO A 34 10.75 0.58 10.54
N GLU A 35 11.77 1.44 10.56
CA GLU A 35 11.88 2.57 9.62
C GLU A 35 12.28 2.10 8.21
N GLU A 36 13.33 1.27 8.11
CA GLU A 36 13.78 0.69 6.83
C GLU A 36 12.68 -0.15 6.20
N PHE A 37 12.00 -0.96 7.01
CA PHE A 37 10.84 -1.74 6.57
C PHE A 37 9.72 -0.86 6.03
N GLN A 38 9.33 0.18 6.77
CA GLN A 38 8.26 1.08 6.36
C GLN A 38 8.60 1.79 5.04
N SER A 39 9.84 2.24 4.88
CA SER A 39 10.27 2.87 3.62
C SER A 39 10.23 1.89 2.45
N LEU A 40 10.78 0.68 2.61
CA LEU A 40 10.79 -0.34 1.56
C LEU A 40 9.37 -0.76 1.13
N VAL A 41 8.48 -0.97 2.09
CA VAL A 41 7.08 -1.33 1.81
C VAL A 41 6.36 -0.17 1.15
N ALA A 42 6.57 1.06 1.64
CA ALA A 42 5.99 2.24 1.02
C ALA A 42 6.45 2.38 -0.44
N GLU A 43 7.76 2.32 -0.70
CA GLU A 43 8.32 2.38 -2.06
C GLU A 43 7.72 1.31 -2.97
N THR A 44 7.70 0.05 -2.53
CA THR A 44 7.09 -1.06 -3.28
C THR A 44 5.62 -0.79 -3.58
N VAL A 45 4.85 -0.34 -2.59
CA VAL A 45 3.42 -0.06 -2.76
C VAL A 45 3.25 1.05 -3.79
N TRP A 46 4.08 2.10 -3.75
CA TRP A 46 4.05 3.19 -4.71
C TRP A 46 4.59 2.83 -6.10
N GLU A 47 5.35 1.74 -6.25
CA GLU A 47 5.69 1.16 -7.56
C GLU A 47 4.50 0.43 -8.20
N ARG A 48 3.51 0.02 -7.40
CA ARG A 48 2.32 -0.71 -7.88
C ARG A 48 1.06 0.15 -7.93
N LEU A 49 0.93 1.11 -7.02
CA LEU A 49 -0.18 2.04 -6.92
C LEU A 49 0.32 3.47 -7.14
N ASP A 50 -0.42 4.26 -7.91
CA ASP A 50 -0.10 5.67 -8.05
C ASP A 50 -0.41 6.42 -6.74
N ARG A 51 0.63 6.99 -6.13
CA ARG A 51 0.52 7.68 -4.85
C ARG A 51 -0.50 8.83 -4.89
N GLN A 52 -0.55 9.61 -5.97
CA GLN A 52 -1.50 10.73 -6.06
C GLN A 52 -2.92 10.23 -6.21
N SER A 53 -3.15 9.26 -7.10
CA SER A 53 -4.48 8.70 -7.33
C SER A 53 -5.07 8.07 -6.07
N VAL A 54 -4.23 7.38 -5.29
CA VAL A 54 -4.64 6.80 -4.01
C VAL A 54 -4.99 7.89 -3.01
N PHE A 55 -4.14 8.92 -2.83
CA PHE A 55 -4.46 10.01 -1.90
C PHE A 55 -5.74 10.75 -2.28
N GLU A 56 -5.99 11.01 -3.56
CA GLU A 56 -7.22 11.66 -4.02
C GLU A 56 -8.45 10.80 -3.73
N SER A 57 -8.39 9.50 -4.06
CA SER A 57 -9.48 8.55 -3.77
C SER A 57 -9.76 8.43 -2.28
N VAL A 58 -8.70 8.44 -1.47
CA VAL A 58 -8.78 8.38 -0.02
C VAL A 58 -9.36 9.68 0.55
N ALA A 59 -8.96 10.84 0.03
CA ALA A 59 -9.50 12.13 0.43
C ALA A 59 -10.99 12.30 0.09
N ASP A 60 -11.43 11.74 -1.03
CA ASP A 60 -12.83 11.79 -1.47
C ASP A 60 -13.73 10.94 -0.56
N ARG A 61 -13.27 9.70 -0.27
CA ARG A 61 -14.07 8.68 0.42
C ARG A 61 -13.95 8.70 1.96
N PHE A 62 -12.84 9.16 2.51
CA PHE A 62 -12.55 9.14 3.95
C PHE A 62 -12.41 10.56 4.53
N ARG A 63 -12.57 10.69 5.85
CA ARG A 63 -12.36 11.94 6.59
C ARG A 63 -11.09 11.89 7.42
N ALA A 64 -10.61 13.07 7.78
CA ALA A 64 -9.53 13.21 8.75
C ALA A 64 -9.87 12.48 10.06
N GLY A 65 -8.92 11.71 10.56
CA GLY A 65 -9.06 10.81 11.71
C GLY A 65 -9.38 9.36 11.34
N GLU A 66 -9.62 9.06 10.06
CA GLU A 66 -9.89 7.69 9.58
C GLU A 66 -8.65 7.05 8.95
N THR A 67 -8.61 5.71 8.96
CA THR A 67 -7.59 4.94 8.27
C THR A 67 -8.22 4.21 7.10
N ALA A 68 -7.83 4.59 5.89
CA ALA A 68 -8.20 3.89 4.66
C ALA A 68 -7.28 2.68 4.47
N THR A 69 -7.84 1.48 4.48
CA THR A 69 -7.10 0.26 4.14
C THR A 69 -6.93 0.18 2.62
N LEU A 70 -5.68 0.06 2.14
CA LEU A 70 -5.37 -0.09 0.72
C LEU A 70 -5.32 -1.57 0.31
N GLY A 71 -5.01 -2.46 1.24
CA GLY A 71 -4.93 -3.90 1.00
C GLY A 71 -3.89 -4.58 1.87
N THR A 72 -3.33 -5.66 1.35
CA THR A 72 -2.30 -6.46 2.02
C THR A 72 -1.11 -6.73 1.11
N VAL A 73 0.07 -6.81 1.70
CA VAL A 73 1.31 -7.16 1.02
C VAL A 73 1.99 -8.30 1.77
N THR A 74 2.42 -9.31 1.05
CA THR A 74 3.17 -10.45 1.56
C THR A 74 4.63 -10.28 1.22
N LEU A 75 5.48 -10.17 2.24
CA LEU A 75 6.93 -10.00 2.09
C LEU A 75 7.72 -11.07 2.84
N GLU A 76 8.89 -11.41 2.31
CA GLU A 76 9.93 -12.14 3.01
C GLU A 76 10.72 -11.20 3.94
N PRO A 77 11.35 -11.72 5.02
CA PRO A 77 12.15 -10.93 5.95
C PRO A 77 13.39 -10.24 5.34
N ASP A 78 13.76 -10.61 4.11
CA ASP A 78 14.81 -9.94 3.31
C ASP A 78 14.28 -8.68 2.60
N GLY A 79 12.98 -8.36 2.72
CA GLY A 79 12.32 -7.26 2.01
C GLY A 79 11.80 -7.65 0.62
N THR A 80 11.92 -8.92 0.23
CA THR A 80 11.40 -9.39 -1.07
C THR A 80 9.89 -9.52 -1.05
N VAL A 81 9.22 -8.95 -2.05
CA VAL A 81 7.75 -8.97 -2.18
C VAL A 81 7.32 -10.23 -2.91
N VAL A 82 6.50 -11.05 -2.25
CA VAL A 82 6.02 -12.34 -2.79
C VAL A 82 4.62 -12.21 -3.36
N ALA A 83 3.74 -11.45 -2.69
CA ALA A 83 2.39 -11.22 -3.14
C ALA A 83 1.91 -9.82 -2.72
N CYS A 84 1.01 -9.25 -3.49
CA CYS A 84 0.33 -8.00 -3.14
C CYS A 84 -1.12 -8.15 -3.57
N ASP A 85 -2.04 -7.92 -2.63
CA ASP A 85 -3.47 -7.91 -2.87
C ASP A 85 -3.97 -6.53 -2.45
N PHE A 86 -4.01 -5.63 -3.41
CA PHE A 86 -4.56 -4.29 -3.23
C PHE A 86 -5.99 -4.32 -3.73
N GLU A 87 -6.94 -3.99 -2.86
CA GLU A 87 -8.31 -3.79 -3.29
C GLU A 87 -8.27 -2.49 -4.08
N ALA A 88 -8.30 -2.63 -5.41
CA ALA A 88 -8.31 -1.49 -6.31
C ALA A 88 -9.53 -0.63 -5.95
N LEU A 89 -9.30 0.41 -5.14
CA LEU A 89 -10.13 1.59 -5.11
C LEU A 89 -10.02 2.14 -6.53
N GLU A 90 -10.92 1.69 -7.40
CA GLU A 90 -10.84 1.90 -8.85
C GLU A 90 -10.48 3.36 -9.15
N ALA A 91 -9.21 3.57 -9.51
CA ALA A 91 -8.87 4.61 -10.46
C ALA A 91 -9.52 4.12 -11.76
N THR A 92 -10.71 4.63 -12.04
CA THR A 92 -11.30 4.48 -13.37
C THR A 92 -10.44 5.29 -14.33
N GLU A 93 -9.37 4.69 -14.82
CA GLU A 93 -8.90 4.92 -16.16
C GLU A 93 -8.61 3.54 -16.75
N GLU A 94 -9.71 2.95 -17.25
CA GLU A 94 -9.66 2.14 -18.46
C GLU A 94 -8.82 2.91 -19.50
N VAL A 95 -7.57 2.53 -19.66
CA VAL A 95 -6.95 2.49 -20.98
C VAL A 95 -6.71 1.03 -21.31
N ASP A 96 -7.83 0.33 -21.44
CA ASP A 96 -7.91 -0.88 -22.23
C ASP A 96 -8.03 -0.49 -23.72
N GLU A 97 -7.30 -1.24 -24.54
CA GLU A 97 -7.42 -1.39 -25.99
C GLU A 97 -7.19 -0.13 -26.86
N SER A 98 -6.02 -0.09 -27.53
CA SER A 98 -5.82 -0.56 -28.91
C SER A 98 -6.23 0.48 -29.95
N ASP A 99 -5.61 0.38 -31.13
CA ASP A 99 -5.83 1.20 -32.34
C ASP A 99 -4.97 2.49 -32.37
N THR A 100 -4.12 2.76 -33.36
CA THR A 100 -4.31 2.49 -34.78
C THR A 100 -3.04 2.77 -35.60
N VAL A 101 -2.83 1.95 -36.65
CA VAL A 101 -2.12 2.14 -37.95
C VAL A 101 -0.64 2.58 -37.97
N GLU A 102 0.25 2.09 -38.85
CA GLU A 102 0.15 1.32 -40.10
C GLU A 102 1.43 0.47 -40.27
#